data_AF-A0A0E3C596-F1
#
_entry.id   AF-A0A0E3C596-F1
#
_cell.length_a   1.000
_cell.length_b   1.000
_cell.length_c   1.000
_cell.angle_alpha   90.00
_cell.angle_beta   90.00
_cell.angle_gamma   90.00
#
_symmetry.space_group_name_H-M   'P 1'
#
loop_
_entity.id
_entity.type
_entity.pdbx_description
1 polymer ?
#
loop_
_entity_poly.entity_id
_entity_poly.type
_entity_poly.pdbx_seq_one_letter_code
_entity_poly.pdbx_strand_id
1 'polypeptide(L)'
;VAPMTQDKWLNERLAYIRGLKAPNDQQRLMLMLAEKGTLSADEARKLNALIRAEKAAERAQKARADVARIMNAEKALLRKARDHELYQSAG
;
A
#
# COMPACT_ATOMS: atom_id res chain seq x y z
N VAL A 1 -18.61 -12.85 -15.84
CA VAL A 1 -17.58 -12.78 -14.78
C VAL A 1 -16.69 -11.60 -15.10
N ALA A 2 -16.66 -10.54 -14.29
CA ALA A 2 -16.01 -9.27 -14.66
C ALA A 2 -14.47 -9.40 -14.66
N PRO A 3 -13.77 -9.38 -15.82
CA PRO A 3 -12.31 -9.56 -15.84
C PRO A 3 -11.52 -8.23 -15.77
N MET A 4 -12.15 -7.09 -16.07
CA MET A 4 -11.40 -5.85 -16.37
C MET A 4 -10.68 -5.19 -15.18
N THR A 5 -11.12 -5.39 -13.94
CA THR A 5 -10.54 -4.66 -12.78
C THR A 5 -9.28 -5.30 -12.22
N GLN A 6 -9.16 -6.63 -12.34
CA GLN A 6 -7.97 -7.34 -11.87
C GLN A 6 -6.75 -7.01 -12.73
N ASP A 7 -6.95 -6.94 -14.04
CA ASP A 7 -5.88 -6.65 -14.99
C ASP A 7 -5.33 -5.24 -14.81
N LYS A 8 -6.21 -4.24 -14.60
CA LYS A 8 -5.77 -2.85 -14.37
C LYS A 8 -4.90 -2.71 -13.12
N TRP A 9 -5.40 -3.17 -11.96
CA TRP A 9 -4.64 -3.08 -10.71
C TRP A 9 -3.33 -3.86 -10.79
N LEU A 10 -3.36 -5.06 -11.39
CA LEU A 10 -2.16 -5.88 -11.54
C LEU A 10 -1.12 -5.18 -12.41
N ASN A 11 -1.52 -4.61 -13.55
CA ASN A 11 -0.62 -3.88 -14.43
C ASN A 11 0.03 -2.67 -13.75
N GLU A 12 -0.76 -1.88 -13.02
CA GLU A 12 -0.25 -0.75 -12.22
C GLU A 12 0.74 -1.23 -11.15
N ARG A 13 0.40 -2.33 -10.46
CA ARG A 13 1.27 -2.91 -9.42
C ARG A 13 2.58 -3.43 -10.00
N LEU A 14 2.55 -4.13 -11.13
CA LEU A 14 3.75 -4.63 -11.80
C LEU A 14 4.63 -3.46 -12.28
N ALA A 15 4.04 -2.40 -12.83
CA ALA A 15 4.78 -1.19 -13.22
C ALA A 15 5.46 -0.53 -12.01
N TYR A 16 4.76 -0.41 -10.88
CA TYR A 16 5.33 0.07 -9.62
C TYR A 16 6.51 -0.80 -9.16
N ILE A 17 6.33 -2.13 -9.13
CA ILE A 17 7.37 -3.07 -8.67
C ILE A 17 8.61 -2.99 -9.56
N ARG A 18 8.46 -2.87 -10.90
CA ARG A 18 9.58 -2.69 -11.84
C ARG A 18 10.37 -1.40 -11.58
N GLY A 19 9.73 -0.37 -11.04
CA GLY A 19 10.38 0.88 -10.66
C GLY A 19 11.12 0.84 -9.31
N LEU A 20 11.00 -0.24 -8.54
CA LEU A 20 11.69 -0.38 -7.26
C LEU A 20 13.18 -0.68 -7.46
N LYS A 21 14.05 0.02 -6.72
CA LYS A 21 15.50 -0.26 -6.71
C LYS A 21 15.84 -1.67 -6.20
N ALA A 22 15.04 -2.18 -5.27
CA ALA A 22 15.23 -3.50 -4.66
C ALA A 22 13.86 -4.11 -4.32
N PRO A 23 13.15 -4.71 -5.30
CA PRO A 23 11.94 -5.47 -5.01
C PRO A 23 12.27 -6.67 -4.12
N ASN A 24 11.38 -7.03 -3.20
CA ASN A 24 11.58 -8.21 -2.35
C ASN A 24 11.29 -9.52 -3.12
N ASP A 25 11.53 -10.67 -2.49
CA ASP A 25 11.46 -11.96 -3.19
C ASP A 25 10.04 -12.32 -3.67
N GLN A 26 9.00 -12.01 -2.88
CA GLN A 26 7.61 -12.20 -3.31
C GLN A 26 7.26 -11.34 -4.53
N GLN A 27 7.79 -10.11 -4.60
CA GLN A 27 7.59 -9.18 -5.72
C GLN A 27 8.34 -9.61 -6.97
N ARG A 28 9.57 -10.09 -6.83
CA ARG A 28 10.35 -10.69 -7.93
C ARG A 28 9.66 -11.93 -8.48
N LEU A 29 9.16 -12.80 -7.62
CA LEU A 29 8.39 -13.98 -8.02
C LEU A 29 7.10 -13.59 -8.74
N MET A 30 6.38 -12.56 -8.26
CA MET A 30 5.19 -12.05 -8.92
C MET A 30 5.50 -11.54 -10.34
N LEU A 31 6.57 -10.77 -10.53
CA LEU A 31 7.00 -10.29 -11.85
C LEU A 31 7.30 -11.46 -12.80
N MET A 32 8.13 -12.40 -12.35
CA MET A 32 8.51 -13.57 -13.14
C MET A 32 7.28 -14.39 -13.60
N LEU A 33 6.33 -14.62 -12.69
CA LEU A 33 5.10 -15.36 -13.03
C LEU A 33 4.18 -14.55 -13.94
N ALA A 34 4.08 -13.23 -13.76
CA ALA A 34 3.25 -12.39 -14.62
C ALA A 34 3.81 -12.29 -16.06
N GLU A 35 5.12 -12.44 -16.24
CA GLU A 35 5.80 -12.32 -17.55
C GLU A 35 5.91 -13.66 -18.30
N LYS A 36 5.64 -14.79 -17.63
CA LYS A 36 5.84 -16.15 -18.20
C LYS A 36 4.91 -16.48 -19.38
N GLY A 37 3.87 -15.69 -19.64
CA GLY A 37 2.91 -15.88 -20.73
C GLY A 37 1.93 -17.04 -20.49
N THR A 38 2.45 -18.27 -20.41
CA THR A 38 1.66 -19.47 -20.09
C THR A 38 2.04 -19.99 -18.71
N LEU A 39 1.05 -20.02 -17.81
CA LEU A 39 1.20 -20.51 -16.45
C LEU A 39 0.64 -21.92 -16.31
N SER A 40 1.36 -22.79 -15.59
CA SER A 40 0.77 -24.02 -15.08
C SER A 40 -0.29 -23.72 -14.01
N ALA A 41 -1.15 -24.69 -13.70
CA ALA A 41 -2.17 -24.54 -12.67
C ALA A 41 -1.59 -24.18 -11.29
N ASP A 42 -0.41 -24.71 -10.96
CA ASP A 42 0.29 -24.39 -9.72
C ASP A 42 0.84 -22.96 -9.71
N GLU A 43 1.38 -22.51 -10.83
CA GLU A 43 1.89 -21.14 -10.99
C GLU A 43 0.79 -20.09 -10.97
N ALA A 44 -0.35 -20.38 -11.61
CA ALA A 44 -1.54 -19.53 -11.52
C ALA A 44 -2.05 -19.44 -10.07
N ARG A 45 -2.04 -20.55 -9.32
CA ARG A 45 -2.38 -20.54 -7.88
C ARG A 45 -1.41 -19.67 -7.08
N LYS A 46 -0.10 -19.79 -7.32
CA LYS A 46 0.94 -18.95 -6.66
C LYS A 46 0.76 -17.47 -6.99
N LEU A 47 0.60 -17.12 -8.26
CA LEU A 47 0.40 -15.73 -8.69
C LEU A 47 -0.84 -15.12 -8.01
N ASN A 48 -1.96 -15.86 -7.96
CA ASN A 48 -3.17 -15.42 -7.27
C ASN A 48 -2.97 -15.24 -5.75
N ALA A 49 -2.12 -16.03 -5.11
CA ALA A 49 -1.77 -15.86 -3.70
C ALA A 49 -0.94 -14.59 -3.49
N LEU A 50 0.08 -14.36 -4.34
CA LEU A 50 0.91 -13.16 -4.31
C LEU A 50 0.09 -11.88 -4.53
N ILE A 51 -0.84 -11.89 -5.49
CA ILE A 51 -1.76 -10.77 -5.75
C ILE A 51 -2.57 -10.42 -4.52
N ARG A 52 -3.12 -11.44 -3.83
CA ARG A 52 -3.90 -11.24 -2.61
C ARG A 52 -3.05 -10.67 -1.47
N ALA A 53 -1.81 -11.14 -1.32
CA ALA A 53 -0.88 -10.63 -0.32
C ALA A 53 -0.53 -9.15 -0.57
N GLU A 54 -0.21 -8.77 -1.81
CA GLU A 54 0.10 -7.39 -2.18
C GLU A 54 -1.11 -6.45 -1.96
N LYS A 55 -2.33 -6.87 -2.32
CA LYS A 55 -3.57 -6.11 -2.01
C LYS A 55 -3.82 -5.96 -0.51
N ALA A 56 -3.49 -6.98 0.29
CA ALA A 56 -3.63 -6.91 1.74
C ALA A 56 -2.62 -5.94 2.35
N ALA A 57 -1.37 -5.98 1.89
CA ALA A 57 -0.33 -5.06 2.31
C ALA A 57 -0.69 -3.60 1.96
N GLU A 58 -1.18 -3.35 0.75
CA GLU A 58 -1.63 -2.03 0.30
C GLU A 58 -2.76 -1.48 1.19
N ARG A 59 -3.78 -2.30 1.49
CA ARG A 59 -4.87 -1.92 2.41
C ARG A 59 -4.36 -1.62 3.82
N ALA A 60 -3.43 -2.44 4.34
CA ALA A 60 -2.85 -2.22 5.66
C ALA A 60 -2.06 -0.90 5.72
N GLN A 61 -1.29 -0.58 4.67
CA GLN A 61 -0.56 0.70 4.60
C GLN A 61 -1.52 1.90 4.57
N LYS A 62 -2.60 1.82 3.78
CA LYS A 62 -3.62 2.87 3.75
C LYS A 62 -4.26 3.09 5.13
N ALA A 63 -4.67 2.02 5.80
CA ALA A 63 -5.25 2.10 7.14
C ALA A 63 -4.28 2.73 8.16
N ARG A 64 -2.99 2.36 8.11
CA ARG A 64 -1.96 2.97 8.96
C ARG A 64 -1.79 4.47 8.67
N ALA A 65 -1.79 4.87 7.41
CA ALA A 65 -1.69 6.26 7.00
C ALA A 65 -2.90 7.09 7.48
N ASP A 66 -4.10 6.52 7.40
CA ASP A 66 -5.33 7.17 7.88
C ASP A 66 -5.30 7.41 9.39
N VAL A 67 -4.90 6.40 10.17
CA VAL A 67 -4.73 6.56 11.63
C VAL A 67 -3.65 7.58 11.96
N ALA A 68 -2.51 7.56 11.27
CA ALA A 68 -1.44 8.53 11.48
C ALA A 68 -1.92 9.96 11.19
N ARG A 69 -2.73 10.17 10.15
CA ARG A 69 -3.32 11.47 9.82
C ARG A 69 -4.24 11.97 10.94
N ILE A 70 -5.10 11.11 11.48
CA ILE A 70 -5.98 11.44 12.60
C ILE A 70 -5.15 11.86 13.82
N MET A 71 -4.18 11.03 14.22
CA MET A 71 -3.33 11.32 15.38
C MET A 71 -2.53 12.62 15.23
N ASN A 72 -2.05 12.91 14.01
CA ASN A 72 -1.32 14.15 13.75
C ASN A 72 -2.23 15.39 13.83
N ALA A 73 -3.49 15.28 13.39
CA ALA A 73 -4.48 16.34 13.52
C ALA A 73 -4.80 16.62 15.00
N GLU A 74 -5.05 15.57 15.80
CA GLU A 74 -5.29 15.70 17.25
C GLU A 74 -4.10 16.38 17.96
N LYS A 75 -2.88 15.93 17.67
CA LYS A 75 -1.66 16.56 18.24
C LYS A 75 -1.51 18.02 17.82
N ALA A 76 -1.93 18.40 16.62
CA ALA A 76 -1.86 19.78 16.15
C ALA A 76 -2.87 20.69 16.88
N LEU A 77 -4.09 20.20 17.14
CA LEU A 77 -5.09 20.91 17.93
C LEU A 77 -4.62 21.15 19.37
N LEU A 78 -4.06 20.12 20.02
CA LEU A 78 -3.52 20.23 21.36
C LEU A 78 -2.36 21.24 21.45
N ARG A 79 -1.46 21.25 20.45
CA ARG A 79 -0.38 22.27 20.38
C ARG A 79 -0.96 23.68 20.28
N LYS A 80 -1.94 23.89 19.40
CA LYS A 80 -2.58 25.20 19.22
C LYS A 80 -3.28 25.68 20.50
N ALA A 81 -3.98 24.78 21.20
CA ALA A 81 -4.65 25.10 22.46
C ALA A 81 -3.63 25.50 23.55
N ARG A 82 -2.56 24.72 23.70
CA ARG A 82 -1.47 25.01 24.65
C ARG A 82 -0.80 26.35 24.35
N ASP A 83 -0.46 26.60 23.09
CA ASP A 83 0.22 27.84 22.70
C ASP A 83 -0.70 29.05 22.94
N HIS A 84 -2.01 28.91 22.74
CA HIS A 84 -2.99 29.95 23.07
C HIS A 84 -3.02 30.27 24.58
N GLU A 85 -3.02 29.24 25.44
CA GLU A 85 -2.99 29.40 26.90
C GLU A 85 -1.70 30.09 27.38
N LEU A 86 -0.56 29.76 26.77
CA LEU A 86 0.72 30.40 27.08
C LEU A 86 0.72 31.90 26.73
N TYR A 87 0.11 32.28 25.60
CA TYR A 87 -0.02 33.70 25.23
C TYR A 87 -0.95 34.47 26.18
N GLN A 88 -2.02 33.84 26.68
CA GLN A 88 -2.97 34.47 27.60
C GLN A 88 -2.43 34.62 29.02
N SER A 89 -1.47 33.78 29.43
CA SER A 89 -0.88 33.81 30.78
C SER A 89 0.38 34.69 30.88
N ALA A 90 0.95 35.10 29.75
CA ALA A 90 2.17 35.90 29.67
C ALA A 90 1.95 37.40 29.40
N GLY A 91 0.69 37.86 29.36
CA GLY A 91 0.28 39.27 29.30
C GLY A 91 -0.48 39.69 30.55
#